data_AF-A0A4Q2L487-F1
#
_entry.id   AF-A0A4Q2L487-F1
#
_cell.length_a   1.000
_cell.length_b   1.000
_cell.length_c   1.000
_cell.angle_alpha   90.00
_cell.angle_beta   90.00
_cell.angle_gamma   90.00
#
_symmetry.space_group_name_H-M   'P 1'
#
loop_
_entity.id
_entity.type
_entity.pdbx_description
1 polymer ?
#
loop_
_entity_poly.entity_id
_entity_poly.type
_entity_poly.pdbx_seq_one_letter_code
_entity_poly.pdbx_strand_id
1 'polypeptide(L)' 'MTVPLVAKAQVRMLAEGVVEAAPPAASVPDDLMPRRRFTAERIRSALPEPGGFGLRDLRLFAGR' A
#
# COMPACT_ATOMS: atom_id res chain seq x y z
N MET A 1 1.25 -22.13 10.57
CA MET A 1 1.66 -21.31 9.42
C MET A 1 3.14 -21.55 9.17
N THR A 2 3.51 -22.12 8.03
CA THR A 2 4.93 -22.12 7.60
C THR A 2 5.24 -20.72 7.13
N VAL A 3 6.01 -19.98 7.92
CA VAL A 3 6.49 -18.66 7.49
C VAL A 3 7.51 -18.91 6.38
N PRO A 4 7.25 -18.46 5.14
CA PRO A 4 8.22 -18.65 4.08
C PRO A 4 9.47 -17.83 4.42
N LEU A 5 10.63 -18.48 4.40
CA LEU A 5 11.93 -17.84 4.64
C LEU A 5 12.22 -16.71 3.64
N VAL A 6 11.55 -16.73 2.49
CA VAL A 6 11.67 -15.72 1.44
C VAL A 6 10.32 -15.54 0.73
N ALA A 7 9.95 -14.30 0.46
CA ALA A 7 8.76 -13.99 -0.34
C ALA A 7 9.02 -14.31 -1.82
N LYS A 8 8.00 -14.78 -2.55
CA LYS A 8 8.08 -15.04 -3.99
C LYS A 8 8.61 -13.83 -4.77
N ALA A 9 8.25 -12.61 -4.34
CA ALA A 9 8.74 -11.37 -4.93
C ALA A 9 10.27 -11.23 -4.79
N GLN A 10 10.83 -11.57 -3.64
CA GLN A 10 12.29 -11.51 -3.41
C GLN A 10 13.03 -12.52 -4.29
N VAL A 11 12.51 -13.75 -4.46
CA VAL A 11 13.09 -14.74 -5.38
C VAL A 11 13.11 -14.21 -6.82
N ARG A 12 12.03 -13.54 -7.24
CA ARG A 12 11.93 -12.96 -8.58
C ARG A 12 12.90 -11.80 -8.78
N MET A 13 13.04 -10.91 -7.79
CA MET A 13 14.02 -9.81 -7.81
C MET A 13 15.44 -10.34 -7.99
N LEU A 14 15.82 -11.39 -7.25
CA LEU A 14 17.15 -12.01 -7.39
C LEU A 14 17.35 -12.65 -8.77
N ALA A 15 16.34 -13.32 -9.31
CA ALA A 15 16.39 -13.90 -10.66
C ALA A 15 16.51 -12.83 -11.76
N GLU A 16 15.94 -11.65 -11.54
CA GLU A 16 16.04 -10.48 -12.42
C GLU A 16 17.35 -9.69 -12.20
N GLY A 17 18.25 -10.17 -11.32
CA GLY A 17 19.55 -9.55 -11.04
C GLY A 17 19.47 -8.31 -10.15
N VAL A 18 18.34 -8.07 -9.48
CA VAL A 18 18.16 -6.97 -8.53
C VAL A 18 18.82 -7.37 -7.21
N VAL A 19 20.13 -7.14 -7.13
CA VAL A 19 20.98 -7.46 -5.97
C VAL A 19 21.48 -6.22 -5.24
N GLU A 20 21.58 -5.09 -5.95
CA GLU A 20 21.99 -3.81 -5.38
C GLU A 20 20.79 -2.96 -4.98
N ALA A 21 20.97 -2.15 -3.93
CA ALA A 21 19.98 -1.17 -3.54
C ALA A 21 19.80 -0.13 -4.66
N ALA A 22 18.55 0.13 -5.04
CA ALA A 22 18.24 1.21 -5.96
C ALA A 22 18.62 2.57 -5.33
N PRO A 23 19.10 3.54 -6.13
CA PRO A 23 19.34 4.89 -5.64
C PRO A 23 18.03 5.52 -5.13
N PRO A 24 18.10 6.52 -4.23
CA PRO A 24 16.94 7.27 -3.81
C PRO A 24 16.17 7.84 -5.00
N ALA A 25 14.84 7.81 -4.92
CA ALA A 25 13.98 8.42 -5.92
C ALA A 25 14.24 9.94 -5.99
N ALA A 26 14.14 10.49 -7.20
CA ALA A 26 14.19 11.93 -7.40
C ALA A 26 13.03 12.63 -6.67
N SER A 27 13.21 13.92 -6.37
CA SER A 27 12.12 14.74 -5.85
C SER A 27 11.00 14.81 -6.87
N VAL A 28 9.76 14.73 -6.39
CA VAL A 28 8.59 14.79 -7.24
C VAL A 28 8.44 16.22 -7.80
N PRO A 29 8.14 16.39 -9.10
CA PRO A 29 7.87 17.69 -9.70
C PRO A 29 6.76 18.49 -8.98
N ASP A 30 6.89 19.82 -8.96
CA ASP A 30 5.99 20.71 -8.22
C ASP A 30 4.52 20.61 -8.69
N ASP A 31 4.30 20.38 -9.98
CA ASP A 31 2.97 20.21 -10.57
C ASP A 31 2.30 18.88 -10.21
N LEU A 32 3.10 17.88 -9.82
CA LEU A 32 2.66 16.58 -9.33
C LEU A 32 2.57 16.52 -7.79
N MET A 33 2.92 17.60 -7.09
CA MET A 33 2.82 17.61 -5.64
C MET A 33 1.37 17.47 -5.15
N PRO A 34 1.11 16.60 -4.17
CA PRO A 34 -0.21 16.52 -3.55
C PRO A 34 -0.62 17.87 -2.97
N ARG A 35 -1.66 18.46 -3.54
CA ARG A 35 -2.23 19.71 -3.01
C ARG A 35 -2.98 19.50 -1.70
N ARG A 36 -3.44 18.26 -1.46
CA ARG A 36 -4.20 17.89 -0.26
C ARG A 36 -3.23 17.52 0.87
N ARG A 37 -3.27 18.30 1.95
CA ARG A 37 -2.48 18.02 3.16
C ARG A 37 -2.92 16.72 3.83
N PHE A 38 -1.96 15.95 4.30
CA PHE A 38 -2.17 14.71 5.05
C PHE A 38 -2.23 14.97 6.56
N THR A 39 -3.32 15.60 7.00
CA THR A 39 -3.56 15.97 8.41
C THR A 39 -4.36 14.89 9.15
N ALA A 40 -4.14 14.72 10.45
CA ALA A 40 -4.88 13.76 11.28
C ALA A 40 -6.41 13.90 11.18
N GLU A 41 -6.93 15.13 11.17
CA GLU A 41 -8.36 15.42 11.02
C GLU A 41 -8.92 14.89 9.68
N ARG A 42 -8.22 15.17 8.57
CA ARG A 42 -8.58 14.66 7.25
C ARG A 42 -8.50 13.14 7.14
N ILE A 43 -7.57 12.52 7.84
CA ILE A 43 -7.47 11.06 7.90
C ILE A 43 -8.72 10.52 8.60
N ARG A 44 -9.03 11.01 9.79
CA ARG A 44 -10.19 10.54 10.59
C ARG A 44 -11.51 10.72 9.85
N SER A 45 -11.72 11.86 9.18
CA SER A 45 -12.94 12.11 8.40
C SER A 45 -13.07 11.27 7.13
N ALA A 46 -11.98 10.68 6.63
CA ALA A 46 -12.01 9.79 5.46
C ALA A 46 -12.12 8.31 5.83
N LEU A 47 -11.99 7.96 7.12
CA LEU A 47 -12.17 6.59 7.56
C LEU A 47 -13.65 6.21 7.56
N PRO A 48 -14.00 4.95 7.28
CA PRO A 48 -15.35 4.46 7.52
C PRO A 48 -15.70 4.55 9.01
N GLU A 49 -17.00 4.53 9.30
CA GLU A 49 -17.47 4.44 10.69
C GLU A 49 -16.79 3.27 11.41
N PRO A 50 -16.36 3.44 12.67
CA PRO A 50 -15.72 2.38 13.43
C PRO A 50 -16.58 1.13 13.48
N GLY A 51 -16.03 0.01 13.00
CA GLY A 51 -16.73 -1.27 12.92
C GLY A 51 -15.76 -2.42 12.68
N GLY A 52 -16.21 -3.63 13.01
CA GLY A 52 -15.46 -4.84 12.68
C GLY A 52 -15.56 -5.18 11.20
N PHE A 53 -14.57 -5.93 10.69
CA PHE A 53 -14.60 -6.48 9.35
C PHE A 53 -15.67 -7.58 9.25
N GLY A 54 -16.61 -7.43 8.32
CA GLY A 54 -17.74 -8.33 8.12
C GLY A 54 -17.85 -8.85 6.69
N LEU A 55 -18.90 -9.64 6.44
CA LEU A 55 -19.13 -10.23 5.11
C LEU A 55 -19.24 -9.15 4.01
N ARG A 56 -19.84 -7.99 4.30
CA ARG A 56 -20.02 -6.89 3.35
C ARG A 56 -18.70 -6.25 2.89
N ASP A 57 -17.61 -6.42 3.64
CA ASP A 57 -16.29 -5.92 3.26
C ASP A 57 -15.57 -6.87 2.29
N LEU A 58 -16.04 -8.11 2.16
CA LEU A 58 -15.56 -9.00 1.11
C LEU A 58 -16.12 -8.53 -0.22
N ARG A 59 -15.26 -8.44 -1.24
CA ARG A 59 -15.61 -8.00 -2.60
C ARG A 59 -16.82 -8.71 -3.21
N LEU A 60 -17.10 -9.96 -2.81
CA LEU A 60 -18.24 -10.75 -3.30
C LEU A 60 -19.59 -10.26 -2.75
N PHE A 61 -19.58 -9.55 -1.62
CA PHE A 61 -20.77 -9.02 -0.95
C PHE A 61 -20.74 -7.48 -0.87
N ALA A 62 -19.69 -6.85 -1.39
CA ALA A 62 -19.55 -5.40 -1.50
C ALA A 62 -20.40 -4.89 -2.68
N GLY A 63 -21.66 -4.55 -2.42
CA GLY A 63 -22.53 -3.84 -3.35
C GLY A 63 -23.18 -4.70 -4.43
N ARG A 64 -24.42 -5.10 -4.13
CA ARG A 64 -25.54 -5.03 -5.07
C ARG A 64 -26.40 -3.85 -4.65
#